data_AF-A0A918CJP0-F1
#
_entry.id   AF-A0A918CJP0-F1
#
_cell.length_a   1.000
_cell.length_b   1.000
_cell.length_c   1.000
_cell.angle_alpha   90.00
_cell.angle_beta   90.00
_cell.angle_gamma   90.00
#
_symmetry.space_group_name_H-M   'P 1'
#
loop_
_entity.id
_entity.type
_entity.pdbx_description
1 polymer ?
#
loop_
_entity_poly.entity_id
_entity_poly.type
_entity_poly.pdbx_seq_one_letter_code
_entity_poly.pdbx_strand_id
1 'polypeptide(L)'
;MTDRSTAEWWALLPPGIRAEADGYVLQDARLQAVRAVWEAGRARGLGLTEAQLVVHDRYLHHGDRIARTPDSPLDLESLTARAAGAPGRVVAVEAVWDGDTVHDWFVDLVAVTADPEGELRLATIHWSAAVRHLGDEDPAPRHPAAAVADRVGRALADHLSVPFHFASPDTPDDEAPRWRP
;
A
#
# COMPACT_ATOMS: atom_id res chain seq x y z
N MET A 1 16.89 -12.21 28.74
CA MET A 1 15.52 -12.53 28.29
C MET A 1 15.67 -13.32 27.01
N THR A 2 15.31 -14.60 27.00
CA THR A 2 15.32 -15.42 25.79
C THR A 2 14.28 -14.87 24.82
N ASP A 3 14.76 -14.38 23.68
CA ASP A 3 13.93 -13.95 22.56
C ASP A 3 13.19 -15.19 22.02
N ARG A 4 11.86 -15.20 22.12
CA ARG A 4 11.04 -16.31 21.62
C ARG A 4 10.79 -16.12 20.13
N SER A 5 10.94 -17.19 19.37
CA SER A 5 10.58 -17.20 17.95
C SER A 5 9.08 -16.97 17.73
N THR A 6 8.73 -16.50 16.54
CA THR A 6 7.35 -16.35 16.08
C THR A 6 6.56 -17.66 16.16
N ALA A 7 7.20 -18.79 15.84
CA ALA A 7 6.60 -20.12 15.93
C ALA A 7 6.26 -20.53 17.37
N GLU A 8 7.14 -20.22 18.33
CA GLU A 8 6.88 -20.47 19.76
C GLU A 8 5.74 -19.59 20.26
N TRP A 9 5.73 -18.31 19.89
CA TRP A 9 4.63 -17.41 20.24
C TRP A 9 3.30 -17.90 19.69
N TRP A 10 3.28 -18.32 18.42
CA TRP A 10 2.10 -18.90 17.79
C TRP A 10 1.61 -20.14 18.54
N ALA A 11 2.50 -21.06 18.90
CA ALA A 11 2.14 -22.29 19.61
C ALA A 11 1.55 -22.04 21.01
N LEU A 12 1.93 -20.93 21.66
CA LEU A 12 1.40 -20.53 22.97
C LEU A 12 0.00 -19.92 22.91
N LEU A 13 -0.49 -19.53 21.72
CA LEU A 13 -1.82 -18.96 21.57
C LEU A 13 -2.90 -20.06 21.70
N PRO A 14 -4.04 -19.76 22.35
CA PRO A 14 -5.17 -20.69 22.39
C PRO A 14 -5.60 -21.11 20.98
N PRO A 15 -6.05 -22.37 20.78
CA PRO A 15 -6.48 -22.85 19.45
C PRO A 15 -7.54 -21.96 18.80
N GLY A 16 -8.49 -21.43 19.57
CA GLY A 16 -9.51 -20.50 19.08
C GLY A 16 -8.93 -19.20 18.52
N ILE A 17 -7.94 -18.62 19.21
CA ILE A 17 -7.27 -17.39 18.77
C ILE A 17 -6.43 -17.64 17.51
N ARG A 18 -5.77 -18.81 17.42
CA ARG A 18 -5.05 -19.19 16.20
C ARG A 18 -5.99 -19.30 15.00
N ALA A 19 -7.15 -19.94 15.18
CA ALA A 19 -8.15 -20.06 14.12
C ALA A 19 -8.74 -18.69 13.73
N GLU A 20 -9.01 -17.82 14.69
CA GLU A 20 -9.48 -16.45 14.46
C GLU A 20 -8.46 -15.61 13.70
N ALA A 21 -7.19 -15.60 14.15
CA ALA A 21 -6.11 -14.87 13.50
C ALA A 21 -5.86 -15.38 12.07
N ASP A 22 -5.87 -16.71 11.85
CA ASP A 22 -5.79 -17.29 10.51
C ASP A 22 -7.00 -16.91 9.64
N GLY A 23 -8.20 -16.81 10.22
CA GLY A 23 -9.38 -16.32 9.53
C GLY A 23 -9.23 -14.88 9.04
N TYR A 24 -8.68 -13.99 9.87
CA TYR A 24 -8.36 -12.63 9.47
C TYR A 24 -7.26 -12.57 8.41
N VAL A 25 -6.21 -13.40 8.53
CA VAL A 25 -5.14 -13.48 7.53
C VAL A 25 -5.69 -13.91 6.17
N LEU A 26 -6.55 -14.93 6.13
CA LEU A 26 -7.17 -15.40 4.88
C LEU A 26 -8.07 -14.36 4.22
N GLN A 27 -8.60 -13.41 5.00
CA GLN A 27 -9.40 -12.28 4.53
C GLN A 27 -8.57 -11.01 4.28
N ASP A 28 -7.23 -11.10 4.31
CA ASP A 28 -6.33 -9.95 4.14
C ASP A 28 -6.51 -8.84 5.20
N ALA A 29 -7.04 -9.19 6.38
CA ALA A 29 -7.34 -8.29 7.49
C ALA A 29 -6.19 -8.25 8.53
N ARG A 30 -5.01 -7.72 8.12
CA ARG A 30 -3.77 -7.79 8.91
C ARG A 30 -3.89 -7.16 10.30
N LEU A 31 -4.50 -5.98 10.42
CA LEU A 31 -4.58 -5.28 11.71
C LEU A 31 -5.46 -6.03 12.72
N GLN A 32 -6.54 -6.64 12.24
CA GLN A 32 -7.43 -7.47 13.06
C GLN A 32 -6.71 -8.74 13.52
N ALA A 33 -5.93 -9.38 12.65
CA ALA A 33 -5.09 -10.51 13.02
C ALA A 33 -4.03 -10.13 14.07
N VAL A 34 -3.34 -8.99 13.88
CA VAL A 34 -2.32 -8.50 14.83
C VAL A 34 -2.95 -8.20 16.17
N ARG A 35 -4.12 -7.55 16.17
CA ARG A 35 -4.88 -7.26 17.39
C ARG A 35 -5.25 -8.54 18.14
N ALA A 36 -5.81 -9.54 17.46
CA ALA A 36 -6.20 -10.81 18.08
C ALA A 36 -4.99 -11.53 18.72
N VAL A 37 -3.87 -11.59 18.00
CA VAL A 37 -2.62 -12.17 18.50
C VAL A 37 -2.06 -11.40 19.70
N TRP A 38 -1.99 -10.07 19.60
CA TRP A 38 -1.45 -9.21 20.64
C TRP A 38 -2.32 -9.25 21.92
N GLU A 39 -3.65 -9.14 21.80
CA GLU A 39 -4.56 -9.17 22.94
C GLU A 39 -4.47 -10.51 23.70
N ALA A 40 -4.34 -11.63 22.99
CA ALA A 40 -4.21 -12.95 23.61
C ALA A 40 -2.81 -13.20 24.23
N GLY A 41 -1.77 -12.60 23.65
CA GLY A 41 -0.37 -12.81 24.05
C GLY A 41 0.17 -11.80 25.08
N ARG A 42 -0.39 -10.59 25.17
CA ARG A 42 0.20 -9.48 25.95
C ARG A 42 0.38 -9.77 27.42
N ALA A 43 -0.52 -10.53 28.04
CA ALA A 43 -0.41 -10.93 29.45
C ALA A 43 0.80 -11.86 29.72
N ARG A 44 1.36 -12.46 28.66
CA ARG A 44 2.54 -13.33 28.69
C ARG A 44 3.81 -12.64 28.18
N GLY A 45 3.75 -11.33 27.92
CA GLY A 45 4.88 -10.53 27.46
C GLY A 45 5.05 -10.45 25.94
N LEU A 46 4.06 -10.86 25.14
CA LEU A 46 4.09 -10.61 23.70
C LEU A 46 3.89 -9.11 23.42
N GLY A 47 4.90 -8.45 22.86
CA GLY A 47 4.79 -7.08 22.40
C GLY A 47 4.05 -6.96 21.08
N LEU A 48 3.80 -5.72 20.66
CA LEU A 48 3.09 -5.44 19.41
C LEU A 48 3.94 -5.84 18.20
N THR A 49 5.24 -5.59 18.24
CA THR A 49 6.18 -5.93 17.17
C THR A 49 6.25 -7.44 16.97
N GLU A 50 6.34 -8.22 18.05
CA GLU A 50 6.33 -9.68 17.95
C GLU A 50 4.99 -10.19 17.42
N ALA A 51 3.87 -9.58 17.80
CA ALA A 51 2.56 -9.91 17.24
C ALA A 51 2.48 -9.63 15.73
N GLN A 52 3.06 -8.51 15.27
CA GLN A 52 3.17 -8.20 13.84
C GLN A 52 4.01 -9.22 13.08
N LEU A 53 5.13 -9.66 13.66
CA LEU A 53 5.99 -10.69 13.07
C LEU A 53 5.31 -12.06 13.03
N VAL A 54 4.61 -12.46 14.10
CA VAL A 54 3.81 -13.69 14.13
C VAL A 54 2.77 -13.68 13.01
N VAL A 55 2.04 -12.58 12.84
CA VAL A 55 1.05 -12.44 11.75
C VAL A 55 1.71 -12.43 10.39
N HIS A 56 2.85 -11.75 10.22
CA HIS A 56 3.61 -11.78 8.98
C HIS A 56 3.94 -13.23 8.55
N ASP A 57 4.40 -14.07 9.48
CA ASP A 57 4.65 -15.49 9.20
C ASP A 57 3.38 -16.25 8.81
N ARG A 58 2.21 -15.87 9.35
CA ARG A 58 0.92 -16.43 8.90
C ARG A 58 0.60 -16.02 7.47
N TYR A 59 0.87 -14.77 7.08
CA TYR A 59 0.71 -14.31 5.70
C TYR A 59 1.61 -15.12 4.74
N LEU A 60 2.87 -15.34 5.12
CA LEU A 60 3.78 -16.19 4.35
C LEU A 60 3.29 -17.64 4.26
N HIS A 61 2.80 -18.20 5.36
CA HIS A 61 2.29 -19.57 5.42
C HIS A 61 1.03 -19.78 4.55
N HIS A 62 0.12 -18.82 4.51
CA HIS A 62 -1.12 -18.94 3.74
C HIS A 62 -0.93 -18.63 2.26
N GLY A 63 -0.01 -17.71 1.91
CA GLY A 63 0.37 -17.45 0.52
C GLY A 63 -0.83 -17.16 -0.38
N ASP A 64 -0.97 -17.92 -1.46
CA ASP A 64 -2.03 -17.77 -2.46
C ASP A 64 -3.44 -18.10 -1.96
N ARG A 65 -3.57 -18.67 -0.75
CA ARG A 65 -4.87 -18.93 -0.12
C ARG A 65 -5.51 -17.66 0.44
N ILE A 66 -4.75 -16.57 0.55
CA ILE A 66 -5.24 -15.29 1.04
C ILE A 66 -6.09 -14.63 -0.04
N ALA A 67 -7.31 -14.23 0.32
CA ALA A 67 -8.17 -13.41 -0.51
C ALA A 67 -7.67 -11.95 -0.51
N ARG A 68 -6.51 -11.72 -1.13
CA ARG A 68 -5.86 -10.41 -1.16
C ARG A 68 -6.77 -9.36 -1.77
N THR A 69 -6.77 -8.18 -1.16
CA THR A 69 -7.36 -6.98 -1.76
C THR A 69 -6.65 -6.75 -3.10
N PRO A 70 -7.41 -6.64 -4.22
CA PRO A 70 -6.80 -6.39 -5.52
C PRO A 70 -6.04 -5.05 -5.51
N ASP A 71 -4.89 -5.03 -6.18
CA ASP A 71 -4.16 -3.79 -6.41
C ASP A 71 -5.03 -2.80 -7.20
N SER A 72 -4.69 -1.51 -7.09
CA SER A 72 -5.27 -0.53 -8.02
C SER A 72 -4.84 -0.85 -9.46
N PRO A 73 -5.75 -0.84 -10.45
CA PRO A 73 -5.39 -0.89 -11.85
C PRO A 73 -4.54 0.31 -12.24
N LEU A 74 -3.48 0.04 -13.00
CA LEU A 74 -2.45 1.02 -13.39
C LEU A 74 -2.40 1.22 -14.91
N ASP A 75 -3.25 0.54 -15.66
CA ASP A 75 -3.39 0.76 -17.10
C ASP A 75 -4.07 2.11 -17.38
N LEU A 76 -3.70 2.72 -18.50
CA LEU A 76 -4.15 4.05 -18.88
C LEU A 76 -5.68 4.14 -18.99
N GLU A 77 -6.35 3.09 -19.50
CA GLU A 77 -7.80 3.08 -19.68
C GLU A 77 -8.51 3.18 -18.32
N SER A 78 -8.11 2.34 -17.36
CA SER A 78 -8.66 2.36 -16.00
C SER A 78 -8.39 3.68 -15.28
N LEU A 79 -7.18 4.23 -15.41
CA LEU A 79 -6.83 5.50 -14.79
C LEU A 79 -7.63 6.66 -15.37
N THR A 80 -7.80 6.71 -16.70
CA THR A 80 -8.65 7.70 -17.38
C THR A 80 -10.10 7.58 -16.94
N ALA A 81 -10.64 6.36 -16.87
CA ALA A 81 -12.00 6.12 -16.40
C ALA A 81 -12.22 6.60 -14.95
N ARG A 82 -11.23 6.43 -14.07
CA ARG A 82 -11.26 6.96 -12.70
C ARG A 82 -11.18 8.48 -12.68
N ALA A 83 -10.29 9.08 -13.47
CA ALA A 83 -10.15 10.53 -13.56
C ALA A 83 -11.42 11.21 -14.10
N ALA A 84 -12.17 10.54 -14.99
CA ALA A 84 -13.46 11.03 -15.48
C ALA A 84 -14.54 11.10 -14.38
N GLY A 85 -14.36 10.38 -13.26
CA GLY A 85 -15.21 10.46 -12.08
C GLY A 85 -14.86 11.59 -11.11
N ALA A 86 -13.88 12.45 -11.44
CA ALA A 86 -13.45 13.52 -10.57
C ALA A 86 -14.58 14.57 -10.36
N PRO A 87 -14.68 15.18 -9.16
CA PRO A 87 -15.76 16.11 -8.83
C PRO A 87 -15.70 17.42 -9.63
N GLY A 88 -14.54 17.76 -10.18
CA GLY A 88 -14.30 18.96 -10.98
C GLY A 88 -13.40 18.68 -12.19
N ARG A 89 -13.04 19.74 -12.91
CA ARG A 89 -12.12 19.64 -14.06
C ARG A 89 -10.73 19.27 -13.56
N VAL A 90 -10.17 18.17 -14.05
CA VAL A 90 -8.77 17.80 -13.77
C VAL A 90 -7.83 18.86 -14.33
N VAL A 91 -6.93 19.37 -13.49
CA VAL A 91 -5.94 20.41 -13.84
C VAL A 91 -4.50 19.93 -13.71
N ALA A 92 -4.26 18.82 -12.99
CA ALA A 92 -2.97 18.15 -12.93
C ALA A 92 -3.16 16.68 -12.51
N VAL A 93 -2.18 15.85 -12.87
CA VAL A 93 -1.97 14.54 -12.25
C VAL A 93 -0.78 14.67 -11.31
N GLU A 94 -0.94 14.20 -10.08
CA GLU A 94 0.09 14.30 -9.05
C GLU A 94 0.45 12.90 -8.52
N ALA A 95 1.74 12.66 -8.31
CA ALA A 95 2.24 11.53 -7.56
C ALA A 95 2.77 12.02 -6.19
N VAL A 96 2.31 11.39 -5.12
CA VAL A 96 2.56 11.81 -3.74
C VAL A 96 2.99 10.61 -2.92
N TRP A 97 4.06 10.77 -2.14
CA TRP A 97 4.44 9.77 -1.16
C TRP A 97 3.47 9.75 0.01
N ASP A 98 3.17 8.55 0.46
CA ASP A 98 2.50 8.29 1.72
C ASP A 98 3.13 7.02 2.31
N GLY A 99 2.92 6.77 3.59
CA GLY A 99 3.55 5.67 4.28
C GLY A 99 2.73 5.20 5.46
N ASP A 100 2.71 3.90 5.66
CA ASP A 100 2.11 3.32 6.86
C ASP A 100 2.98 2.19 7.43
N THR A 101 2.65 1.77 8.65
CA THR A 101 3.38 0.69 9.34
C THR A 101 3.21 -0.70 8.71
N VAL A 102 2.30 -0.85 7.75
CA VAL A 102 1.94 -2.11 7.09
C VAL A 102 2.64 -2.26 5.74
N HIS A 103 2.68 -1.20 4.94
CA HIS A 103 3.11 -1.15 3.55
C HIS A 103 4.43 -0.40 3.36
N ASP A 104 5.00 0.18 4.42
CA ASP A 104 6.14 1.10 4.34
C ASP A 104 5.76 2.28 3.40
N TRP A 105 6.72 2.83 2.66
CA TRP A 105 6.48 3.85 1.65
C TRP A 105 5.72 3.32 0.41
N PHE A 106 4.70 4.08 -0.01
CA PHE A 106 3.96 3.88 -1.24
C PHE A 106 3.64 5.21 -1.91
N VAL A 107 3.20 5.16 -3.18
CA VAL A 107 2.84 6.37 -3.92
C VAL A 107 1.34 6.36 -4.22
N ASP A 108 0.66 7.43 -3.86
CA ASP A 108 -0.68 7.71 -4.36
C ASP A 108 -0.59 8.53 -5.64
N LEU A 109 -1.32 8.09 -6.67
CA LEU A 109 -1.57 8.86 -7.86
C LEU A 109 -2.92 9.57 -7.73
N VAL A 110 -2.92 10.88 -7.91
CA VAL A 110 -4.06 11.76 -7.61
C VAL A 110 -4.38 12.63 -8.82
N ALA A 111 -5.67 12.82 -9.11
CA ALA A 111 -6.14 13.89 -9.99
C ALA A 111 -6.46 15.12 -9.15
N VAL A 112 -5.77 16.24 -9.40
CA VAL A 112 -6.08 17.53 -8.80
C VAL A 112 -7.14 18.20 -9.65
N THR A 113 -8.23 18.68 -9.04
CA THR A 113 -9.35 19.31 -9.75
C THR A 113 -9.48 20.79 -9.44
N ALA A 114 -10.09 21.52 -10.37
CA ALA A 114 -10.61 22.87 -10.18
C ALA A 114 -12.10 22.91 -10.55
N ASP A 115 -12.83 23.86 -9.97
CA ASP A 115 -14.25 24.11 -10.23
C ASP A 115 -15.14 22.85 -10.07
N PRO A 116 -15.27 22.24 -8.87
CA PRO A 116 -14.66 22.64 -7.59
C PRO A 116 -13.21 22.16 -7.40
N GLU A 117 -12.49 22.91 -6.56
CA GLU A 117 -11.17 22.51 -6.08
C GLU A 117 -11.27 21.23 -5.25
N GLY A 118 -10.35 20.29 -5.49
CA GLY A 118 -10.30 19.03 -4.78
C GLY A 118 -9.27 18.06 -5.34
N GLU A 119 -9.28 16.85 -4.78
CA GLU A 119 -8.38 15.78 -5.15
C GLU A 119 -9.16 14.46 -5.25
N LEU A 120 -8.88 13.67 -6.27
CA LEU A 120 -9.38 12.30 -6.39
C LEU A 120 -8.21 11.33 -6.48
N ARG A 121 -8.10 10.43 -5.51
CA ARG A 121 -7.12 9.32 -5.54
C ARG A 121 -7.49 8.35 -6.66
N LEU A 122 -6.61 8.24 -7.65
CA LEU A 122 -6.76 7.39 -8.82
C LEU A 122 -6.20 5.99 -8.58
N ALA A 123 -5.08 5.88 -7.86
CA ALA A 123 -4.46 4.60 -7.52
C ALA A 123 -3.55 4.75 -6.31
N THR A 124 -3.42 3.68 -5.54
CA THR A 124 -2.34 3.51 -4.54
C THR A 124 -1.38 2.45 -5.05
N ILE A 125 -0.10 2.79 -5.12
CA ILE A 125 0.96 1.97 -5.69
C ILE A 125 1.88 1.52 -4.56
N HIS A 126 1.58 0.36 -3.98
CA HIS A 126 2.47 -0.29 -3.02
C HIS A 126 3.68 -0.94 -3.71
N TRP A 127 4.77 -1.15 -2.98
CA TRP A 127 5.97 -1.83 -3.49
C TRP A 127 5.65 -3.11 -4.26
N SER A 128 4.83 -4.00 -3.66
CA SER A 128 4.54 -5.29 -4.26
C SER A 128 3.74 -5.19 -5.57
N ALA A 129 2.83 -4.22 -5.67
CA ALA A 129 2.07 -3.94 -6.89
C ALA A 129 2.99 -3.39 -7.97
N ALA A 130 3.90 -2.48 -7.59
CA ALA A 130 4.87 -1.91 -8.50
C ALA A 130 5.84 -2.96 -9.06
N VAL A 131 6.38 -3.83 -8.22
CA VAL A 131 7.27 -4.93 -8.67
C VAL A 131 6.53 -5.87 -9.64
N ARG A 132 5.27 -6.24 -9.35
CA ARG A 132 4.46 -7.04 -10.29
C ARG A 132 4.24 -6.31 -11.62
N HIS A 133 3.99 -5.01 -11.57
CA HIS A 133 3.75 -4.19 -12.75
C HIS A 133 5.01 -4.04 -13.62
N LEU A 134 6.18 -3.90 -13.00
CA LEU A 134 7.47 -3.82 -13.69
C LEU A 134 7.92 -5.17 -14.26
N GLY A 135 7.49 -6.29 -13.66
CA GLY A 135 7.92 -7.61 -14.08
C GLY A 135 9.43 -7.77 -13.93
N ASP A 136 10.13 -8.07 -15.04
CA ASP A 136 11.58 -8.22 -15.08
C ASP A 136 12.34 -6.90 -15.30
N GLU A 137 11.63 -5.76 -15.42
CA GLU A 137 12.26 -4.45 -15.59
C GLU A 137 12.90 -3.99 -14.27
N ASP A 138 14.18 -3.61 -14.32
CA ASP A 138 14.89 -3.05 -13.16
C ASP A 138 14.47 -1.58 -12.93
N PRO A 139 13.87 -1.22 -11.79
CA PRO A 139 13.53 0.16 -11.45
C PRO A 139 14.75 1.02 -11.10
N ALA A 140 15.96 0.45 -11.02
CA ALA A 140 17.15 1.12 -10.51
C ALA A 140 17.45 2.48 -11.19
N PRO A 141 17.81 3.52 -10.40
CA PRO A 141 18.02 3.52 -8.94
C PRO A 141 16.78 3.87 -8.10
N ARG A 142 15.57 3.89 -8.68
CA ARG A 142 14.38 4.42 -7.99
C ARG A 142 13.63 3.36 -7.20
N HIS A 143 12.91 3.82 -6.18
CA HIS A 143 11.90 3.00 -5.53
C HIS A 143 10.86 2.53 -6.58
N PRO A 144 10.50 1.23 -6.65
CA PRO A 144 9.60 0.69 -7.66
C PRO A 144 8.27 1.45 -7.76
N ALA A 145 7.66 1.80 -6.62
CA ALA A 145 6.43 2.58 -6.60
C ALA A 145 6.58 3.94 -7.30
N ALA A 146 7.71 4.62 -7.11
CA ALA A 146 7.99 5.89 -7.76
C ALA A 146 8.24 5.74 -9.26
N ALA A 147 8.99 4.70 -9.67
CA ALA A 147 9.22 4.41 -11.07
C ALA A 147 7.92 4.15 -11.83
N VAL A 148 7.02 3.35 -11.23
CA VAL A 148 5.70 3.08 -11.79
C VAL A 148 4.83 4.33 -11.79
N ALA A 149 4.75 5.06 -10.66
CA ALA A 149 3.95 6.28 -10.57
C ALA A 149 4.38 7.35 -11.59
N ASP A 150 5.68 7.55 -11.79
CA ASP A 150 6.21 8.47 -12.80
C ASP A 150 5.79 8.04 -14.21
N ARG A 151 5.91 6.74 -14.53
CA ARG A 151 5.52 6.19 -15.84
C ARG A 151 4.04 6.37 -16.12
N VAL A 152 3.18 5.86 -15.23
CA VAL A 152 1.72 5.85 -15.46
C VAL A 152 1.12 7.23 -15.26
N GLY A 153 1.67 8.04 -14.35
CA GLY A 153 1.26 9.42 -14.11
C GLY A 153 1.54 10.33 -15.30
N ARG A 154 2.73 10.22 -15.91
CA ARG A 154 3.06 10.94 -17.16
C ARG A 154 2.13 10.53 -18.30
N ALA A 155 1.94 9.22 -18.51
CA ALA A 155 1.07 8.72 -19.57
C ALA A 155 -0.37 9.24 -19.42
N LEU A 156 -0.89 9.28 -18.19
CA LEU A 156 -2.21 9.83 -17.90
C LEU A 156 -2.27 11.35 -18.12
N ALA A 157 -1.28 12.09 -17.62
CA ALA A 157 -1.21 13.54 -17.76
C ALA A 157 -1.16 13.97 -19.24
N ASP A 158 -0.34 13.27 -20.04
CA ASP A 158 -0.26 13.45 -21.49
C ASP A 158 -1.62 13.17 -22.16
N HIS A 159 -2.29 12.08 -21.78
CA HIS A 159 -3.61 11.72 -22.31
C HIS A 159 -4.67 12.78 -21.99
N LEU A 160 -4.64 13.36 -20.79
CA LEU A 160 -5.57 14.38 -20.33
C LEU A 160 -5.16 15.81 -20.75
N SER A 161 -3.97 15.98 -21.34
CA SER A 161 -3.39 17.29 -21.69
C SER A 161 -3.25 18.23 -20.48
N VAL A 162 -2.82 17.69 -19.34
CA VAL A 162 -2.55 18.42 -18.09
C VAL A 162 -1.11 18.16 -17.62
N PRO A 163 -0.53 19.01 -16.76
CA PRO A 163 0.79 18.73 -16.18
C PRO A 163 0.79 17.50 -15.27
N PHE A 164 1.95 16.83 -15.22
CA PHE A 164 2.30 15.84 -14.20
C PHE A 164 3.25 16.45 -13.16
N HIS A 165 2.95 16.26 -11.87
CA HIS A 165 3.79 16.71 -10.76
C HIS A 165 4.20 15.53 -9.87
N PHE A 166 5.49 15.41 -9.59
CA PHE A 166 6.02 14.50 -8.57
C PHE A 166 7.21 15.19 -7.90
N ALA A 167 7.00 15.69 -6.68
CA ALA A 167 7.95 16.59 -6.03
C ALA A 167 9.27 15.91 -5.62
N SER A 168 9.21 14.65 -5.21
CA SER A 168 10.38 13.90 -4.71
C SER A 168 10.44 12.48 -5.29
N PRO A 169 10.65 12.30 -6.61
CA PRO A 169 10.59 10.98 -7.24
C PRO A 169 11.72 10.03 -6.83
N ASP A 170 12.82 10.57 -6.31
CA ASP A 170 14.02 9.80 -5.98
C ASP A 170 14.11 9.44 -4.48
N THR A 171 13.40 10.16 -3.61
CA THR A 171 13.42 9.95 -2.15
C THR A 171 12.00 10.03 -1.59
N PRO A 172 11.53 9.03 -0.83
CA PRO A 172 10.24 9.15 -0.13
C PRO A 172 10.19 10.37 0.79
N ASP A 173 9.15 11.19 0.61
CA ASP A 173 8.90 12.42 1.36
C ASP A 173 7.40 12.79 1.25
N ASP A 174 6.62 12.51 2.29
CA ASP A 174 5.19 12.80 2.41
C ASP A 174 4.89 14.27 2.71
N GLU A 175 5.91 15.05 3.08
CA GLU A 175 5.83 16.49 3.33
C GLU A 175 6.28 17.31 2.10
N ALA A 176 6.59 16.65 0.98
CA ALA A 176 7.05 17.29 -0.23
C ALA A 176 6.01 18.29 -0.77
N PRO A 177 6.44 19.42 -1.37
CA PRO A 177 5.52 20.45 -1.85
C PRO A 177 4.48 19.91 -2.84
N ARG A 178 3.21 20.02 -2.46
CA ARG A 178 2.07 19.67 -3.30
C ARG A 178 1.93 20.59 -4.51
N TRP A 179 1.35 20.09 -5.59
CA TRP A 179 1.03 20.88 -6.77
C TRP A 179 0.14 22.09 -6.41
N ARG A 180 0.41 23.24 -7.03
CA ARG A 180 -0.41 24.44 -6.93
C ARG A 180 -0.66 25.01 -8.34
N PRO A 181 -1.91 25.38 -8.70
CA PRO A 181 -2.23 26.01 -9.97
C PRO A 181 -1.57 27.38 -10.18
#